data_AF-A0A258MET4-F1
#
_entry.id   AF-A0A258MET4-F1
#
_cell.length_a   1.000
_cell.length_b   1.000
_cell.length_c   1.000
_cell.angle_alpha   90.00
_cell.angle_beta   90.00
_cell.angle_gamma   90.00
#
_symmetry.space_group_name_H-M   'P 1'
#
loop_
_entity.id
_entity.type
_entity.pdbx_description
1 polymer ?
#
loop_
_entity_poly.entity_id
_entity_poly.type
_entity_poly.pdbx_seq_one_letter_code
_entity_poly.pdbx_strand_id
1 'polypeptide(L)'
;MKIGPHLLANRLFVAPMAGVTDRPFRQLCKKLGAGYAVSEMIASNALLWKSEKTQRRANHQGEFKPIAVQIAGADPKMMAAAARLNVDHGAQIIDINMGCPAKKVCNVAAGSALLRDEPLVQQILEAVVQAVGVGPDAVPVTLKIRTGWDREHKNAIDIARLAEKSGISMLTVHGRTKADLYHG
;
A
#
# COMPACT_ATOMS: atom_id res chain seq x y z
N MET A 1 9.12 -11.44 -12.12
CA MET A 1 9.42 -10.13 -11.47
C MET A 1 9.72 -10.40 -10.01
N LYS A 2 10.62 -9.63 -9.38
CA LYS A 2 11.06 -9.87 -7.99
C LYS A 2 10.74 -8.68 -7.10
N ILE A 3 10.22 -8.91 -5.90
CA ILE A 3 9.97 -7.89 -4.85
C ILE A 3 10.62 -8.40 -3.57
N GLY A 4 11.74 -7.79 -3.16
CA GLY A 4 12.55 -8.33 -2.06
C GLY A 4 12.92 -9.81 -2.32
N PRO A 5 12.67 -10.75 -1.40
CA PRO A 5 12.93 -12.18 -1.60
C PRO A 5 11.89 -12.88 -2.49
N HIS A 6 10.77 -12.24 -2.82
CA HIS A 6 9.63 -12.89 -3.47
C HIS A 6 9.76 -12.86 -5.00
N LEU A 7 9.92 -14.04 -5.61
CA LEU A 7 9.78 -14.20 -7.06
C LEU A 7 8.30 -14.38 -7.43
N LEU A 8 7.75 -13.46 -8.19
CA LEU A 8 6.36 -13.50 -8.65
C LEU A 8 6.23 -14.33 -9.93
N ALA A 9 5.12 -15.06 -10.05
CA ALA A 9 4.83 -15.96 -11.17
C ALA A 9 4.81 -15.25 -12.54
N ASN A 10 4.34 -14.00 -12.58
CA ASN A 10 4.31 -13.17 -13.78
C ASN A 10 4.32 -11.66 -13.42
N ARG A 11 3.99 -10.79 -14.38
CA ARG A 11 3.97 -9.33 -14.24
C ARG A 11 2.55 -8.74 -14.28
N LEU A 12 1.53 -9.54 -13.98
CA LEU A 12 0.11 -9.15 -14.01
C LEU A 12 -0.47 -9.23 -12.60
N PHE A 13 -0.88 -8.08 -12.06
CA PHE A 13 -1.20 -7.92 -10.65
C PHE A 13 -2.63 -7.43 -10.45
N VAL A 14 -3.30 -7.94 -9.41
CA VAL A 14 -4.61 -7.44 -8.97
C VAL A 14 -4.39 -6.21 -8.09
N ALA A 15 -4.95 -5.08 -8.49
CA ALA A 15 -4.90 -3.84 -7.73
C ALA A 15 -5.73 -3.95 -6.43
N PRO A 16 -5.34 -3.27 -5.35
CA PRO A 16 -6.12 -3.21 -4.13
C PRO A 16 -7.39 -2.36 -4.34
N MET A 17 -8.55 -2.92 -4.00
CA MET A 17 -9.86 -2.31 -4.18
C MET A 17 -10.71 -2.54 -2.94
N ALA A 18 -10.88 -1.50 -2.11
CA ALA A 18 -11.68 -1.59 -0.89
C ALA A 18 -13.12 -2.04 -1.20
N GLY A 19 -13.60 -3.06 -0.49
CA GLY A 19 -14.90 -3.70 -0.69
C GLY A 19 -14.97 -4.71 -1.84
N VAL A 20 -13.88 -4.91 -2.59
CA VAL A 20 -13.85 -5.82 -3.75
C VAL A 20 -12.79 -6.89 -3.58
N THR A 21 -11.55 -6.49 -3.28
CA THR A 21 -10.42 -7.43 -3.19
C THR A 21 -10.36 -8.05 -1.81
N ASP A 22 -11.43 -8.69 -1.37
CA ASP A 22 -11.46 -9.50 -0.15
C ASP A 22 -10.66 -10.81 -0.32
N ARG A 23 -10.56 -11.61 0.74
CA ARG A 23 -9.76 -12.84 0.74
C ARG A 23 -10.22 -13.83 -0.35
N PRO A 24 -11.52 -14.21 -0.46
CA PRO A 24 -11.99 -15.07 -1.54
C PRO A 24 -11.68 -14.55 -2.95
N PHE A 25 -11.90 -13.26 -3.22
CA PHE A 25 -11.64 -12.66 -4.52
C PHE A 25 -10.16 -12.78 -4.91
N ARG A 26 -9.24 -12.43 -3.99
CA ARG A 26 -7.79 -12.53 -4.25
C ARG A 26 -7.36 -13.95 -4.53
N GLN A 27 -7.88 -14.93 -3.79
CA GLN A 27 -7.58 -16.34 -4.03
C GLN A 27 -8.06 -16.80 -5.40
N LEU A 28 -9.27 -16.41 -5.81
CA LEU A 28 -9.80 -16.72 -7.13
C LEU A 28 -8.92 -16.12 -8.23
N CYS A 29 -8.57 -14.83 -8.15
CA CYS A 29 -7.73 -14.20 -9.15
C CYS A 29 -6.35 -14.84 -9.26
N LYS A 30 -5.71 -15.22 -8.13
CA LYS A 30 -4.43 -15.93 -8.15
C LYS A 30 -4.56 -17.32 -8.78
N LYS A 31 -5.64 -18.07 -8.51
CA LYS A 31 -5.95 -19.34 -9.18
C LYS A 31 -6.12 -19.18 -10.70
N LEU A 32 -6.68 -18.05 -11.13
CA LEU A 32 -6.88 -17.71 -12.55
C LEU A 32 -5.64 -17.10 -13.22
N GLY A 33 -4.50 -17.02 -12.52
CA GLY A 33 -3.22 -16.64 -13.12
C GLY A 33 -2.69 -15.25 -12.73
N ALA A 34 -3.31 -14.53 -11.80
CA ALA A 34 -2.69 -13.31 -11.27
C ALA A 34 -1.40 -13.65 -10.51
N GLY A 35 -0.27 -13.05 -10.93
CA GLY A 35 1.02 -13.28 -10.28
C GLY A 35 1.16 -12.62 -8.91
N TYR A 36 0.26 -11.68 -8.60
CA TYR A 36 0.24 -10.92 -7.35
C TYR A 36 -1.16 -10.36 -7.09
N ALA A 37 -1.54 -10.20 -5.82
CA ALA A 37 -2.77 -9.53 -5.43
C ALA A 37 -2.57 -8.86 -4.07
N VAL A 38 -3.03 -7.61 -3.96
CA VAL A 38 -2.91 -6.82 -2.73
C VAL A 38 -4.26 -6.78 -2.01
N SER A 39 -4.22 -6.83 -0.68
CA SER A 39 -5.42 -6.77 0.15
C SER A 39 -6.23 -5.49 -0.03
N GLU A 40 -7.45 -5.48 0.50
CA GLU A 40 -8.09 -4.20 0.82
C GLU A 40 -7.21 -3.37 1.77
N MET A 41 -7.38 -2.05 1.66
CA MET A 41 -6.70 -1.09 2.51
C MET A 41 -7.11 -1.21 3.98
N ILE A 42 -6.12 -1.36 4.86
CA ILE A 42 -6.25 -1.34 6.32
C ILE A 42 -5.83 0.04 6.83
N ALA A 43 -6.67 0.66 7.66
CA ALA A 43 -6.36 1.97 8.24
C ALA A 43 -5.30 1.86 9.34
N SER A 44 -4.37 2.82 9.39
CA SER A 44 -3.32 2.85 10.41
C SER A 44 -3.80 3.25 11.80
N ASN A 45 -4.99 3.84 11.90
CA ASN A 45 -5.57 4.23 13.18
C ASN A 45 -5.91 3.00 14.06
N ALA A 46 -5.18 2.86 15.16
CA ALA A 46 -5.30 1.74 16.09
C ALA A 46 -6.71 1.55 16.69
N LEU A 47 -7.48 2.64 16.82
CA LEU A 47 -8.86 2.58 17.32
C LEU A 47 -9.77 1.72 16.42
N LEU A 48 -9.41 1.55 15.15
CA LEU A 48 -10.20 0.80 14.17
C LEU A 48 -9.80 -0.67 14.06
N TRP A 49 -8.70 -1.09 14.70
CA TRP A 49 -8.14 -2.43 14.50
C TRP A 49 -9.02 -3.54 15.08
N LYS A 50 -9.78 -3.25 16.14
CA LYS A 50 -10.73 -4.20 16.73
C LYS A 50 -12.08 -4.24 16.03
N SER A 51 -12.32 -3.37 15.06
CA SER A 51 -13.57 -3.40 14.29
C SER A 51 -13.65 -4.68 13.46
N GLU A 52 -14.86 -5.24 13.35
CA GLU A 52 -15.10 -6.45 12.56
C GLU A 52 -14.59 -6.30 11.11
N LYS A 53 -14.79 -5.12 10.52
CA LYS A 53 -14.32 -4.79 9.18
C LYS A 53 -12.80 -4.93 9.05
N THR A 54 -12.03 -4.42 10.00
CA THR A 54 -10.56 -4.54 9.97
C THR A 54 -10.11 -5.97 10.23
N GLN A 55 -10.73 -6.67 11.18
CA GLN A 55 -10.42 -8.07 11.47
C GLN A 55 -10.65 -8.99 10.26
N ARG A 56 -11.77 -8.79 9.53
CA ARG A 56 -12.04 -9.51 8.29
C ARG A 56 -10.97 -9.23 7.22
N ARG A 57 -10.51 -7.98 7.10
CA ARG A 57 -9.48 -7.58 6.13
C ARG A 57 -8.09 -8.13 6.46
N ALA A 58 -7.77 -8.26 7.74
CA ALA A 58 -6.51 -8.79 8.25
C ALA A 58 -6.44 -10.33 8.25
N ASN A 59 -7.56 -11.02 7.97
CA ASN A 59 -7.56 -12.47 7.88
C ASN A 59 -7.03 -12.93 6.51
N HIS A 60 -5.82 -13.49 6.52
CA HIS A 60 -5.14 -14.00 5.33
C HIS A 60 -5.02 -15.54 5.29
N GLN A 61 -5.78 -16.24 6.14
CA GLN A 61 -5.71 -17.70 6.23
C GLN A 61 -5.99 -18.37 4.89
N GLY A 62 -5.06 -19.24 4.45
CA GLY A 62 -5.18 -20.00 3.20
C GLY A 62 -4.90 -19.20 1.93
N GLU A 63 -4.47 -17.93 2.01
CA GLU A 63 -4.04 -17.20 0.83
C GLU A 63 -2.74 -17.73 0.25
N PHE A 64 -2.67 -17.73 -1.09
CA PHE A 64 -1.41 -17.99 -1.80
C PHE A 64 -0.39 -16.91 -1.46
N LYS A 65 0.83 -17.34 -1.16
CA LYS A 65 1.96 -16.44 -0.91
C LYS A 65 2.40 -15.74 -2.22
N PRO A 66 3.04 -14.56 -2.15
CA PRO A 66 3.17 -13.74 -0.95
C PRO A 66 1.83 -13.09 -0.57
N ILE A 67 1.60 -12.94 0.73
CA ILE A 67 0.49 -12.16 1.29
C ILE A 67 0.92 -10.69 1.32
N ALA A 68 0.21 -9.85 0.57
CA ALA A 68 0.48 -8.42 0.47
C ALA A 68 -0.64 -7.61 1.09
N VAL A 69 -0.29 -6.76 2.06
CA VAL A 69 -1.26 -5.96 2.81
C VAL A 69 -1.08 -4.49 2.51
N GLN A 70 -2.14 -3.83 2.05
CA GLN A 70 -2.12 -2.38 1.87
C GLN A 70 -2.53 -1.66 3.17
N ILE A 71 -1.71 -0.72 3.62
CA ILE A 71 -1.99 0.18 4.74
C ILE A 71 -2.22 1.61 4.28
N ALA A 72 -2.98 2.40 5.04
CA ALA A 72 -3.22 3.80 4.76
C ALA A 72 -3.39 4.66 6.02
N GLY A 73 -2.87 5.88 5.93
CA GLY A 73 -2.84 6.87 6.99
C GLY A 73 -1.91 8.01 6.64
N ALA A 74 -1.75 8.96 7.56
CA ALA A 74 -0.94 10.17 7.36
C ALA A 74 0.10 10.40 8.45
N ASP A 75 -0.06 9.77 9.62
CA ASP A 75 0.90 9.88 10.71
C ASP A 75 2.00 8.80 10.56
N PRO A 76 3.30 9.17 10.49
CA PRO A 76 4.39 8.21 10.33
C PRO A 76 4.44 7.12 11.41
N LYS A 77 4.17 7.47 12.67
CA LYS A 77 4.23 6.51 13.80
C LYS A 77 3.10 5.51 13.74
N MET A 78 1.88 5.94 13.41
CA MET A 78 0.73 5.07 13.20
C MET A 78 0.94 4.16 12.00
N MET A 79 1.49 4.69 10.89
CA MET A 79 1.81 3.88 9.71
C MET A 79 2.83 2.79 10.02
N ALA A 80 3.91 3.13 10.74
CA ALA A 80 4.91 2.17 11.22
C ALA A 80 4.29 1.09 12.14
N ALA A 81 3.42 1.47 13.08
CA ALA A 81 2.74 0.53 13.96
C ALA A 81 1.79 -0.41 13.19
N ALA A 82 1.06 0.12 12.22
CA ALA A 82 0.18 -0.67 11.35
C ALA A 82 0.97 -1.65 10.49
N ALA A 83 2.15 -1.25 9.98
CA ALA A 83 3.02 -2.14 9.23
C ALA A 83 3.48 -3.33 10.08
N ARG A 84 4.04 -3.07 11.27
CA ARG A 84 4.46 -4.13 12.21
C ARG A 84 3.34 -5.10 12.56
N LEU A 85 2.17 -4.57 12.93
CA LEU A 85 1.02 -5.42 13.28
C LEU A 85 0.63 -6.36 12.13
N ASN A 86 0.62 -5.87 10.89
CA ASN A 86 0.26 -6.72 9.75
C ASN A 86 1.36 -7.74 9.44
N VAL A 87 2.63 -7.41 9.65
CA VAL A 87 3.74 -8.37 9.57
C VAL A 87 3.60 -9.46 10.63
N ASP A 88 3.28 -9.09 11.87
CA ASP A 88 3.03 -10.04 12.97
C ASP A 88 1.82 -10.96 12.65
N HIS A 89 0.87 -10.48 11.86
CA HIS A 89 -0.27 -11.25 11.34
C HIS A 89 0.01 -11.98 10.01
N GLY A 90 1.27 -12.06 9.58
CA GLY A 90 1.70 -12.88 8.44
C GLY A 90 1.74 -12.15 7.09
N ALA A 91 1.65 -10.82 7.07
CA ALA A 91 1.97 -10.05 5.86
C ALA A 91 3.44 -10.27 5.47
N GLN A 92 3.66 -10.62 4.21
CA GLN A 92 4.99 -10.84 3.64
C GLN A 92 5.46 -9.68 2.77
N ILE A 93 4.55 -8.77 2.43
CA ILE A 93 4.80 -7.49 1.74
C ILE A 93 3.85 -6.46 2.35
N ILE A 94 4.36 -5.27 2.66
CA ILE A 94 3.55 -4.11 3.02
C ILE A 94 3.44 -3.19 1.80
N ASP A 95 2.23 -2.72 1.49
CA ASP A 95 1.98 -1.72 0.46
C ASP A 95 1.41 -0.44 1.10
N ILE A 96 1.92 0.72 0.72
CA ILE A 96 1.46 2.01 1.24
C ILE A 96 0.51 2.64 0.22
N ASN A 97 -0.71 2.97 0.65
CA ASN A 97 -1.64 3.72 -0.19
C ASN A 97 -1.36 5.22 -0.15
N MET A 98 -0.85 5.76 -1.25
CA MET A 98 -0.83 7.19 -1.56
C MET A 98 -1.55 7.49 -2.89
N GLY A 99 -2.57 6.68 -3.22
CA GLY A 99 -3.26 6.73 -4.52
C GLY A 99 -4.77 6.95 -4.44
N CYS A 100 -5.41 6.70 -3.29
CA CYS A 100 -6.85 6.91 -3.14
C CYS A 100 -7.21 8.41 -3.26
N PRO A 101 -8.16 8.80 -4.11
CA PRO A 101 -8.55 10.21 -4.26
C PRO A 101 -9.68 10.65 -3.30
N ALA A 102 -10.22 9.72 -2.51
CA ALA A 102 -11.32 9.99 -1.60
C ALA A 102 -10.97 11.11 -0.61
N LYS A 103 -11.91 12.04 -0.37
CA LYS A 103 -11.69 13.28 0.39
C LYS A 103 -11.10 13.05 1.78
N LYS A 104 -11.47 11.95 2.44
CA LYS A 104 -10.95 11.53 3.74
C LYS A 104 -10.87 10.01 3.79
N VAL A 105 -9.79 9.47 4.34
CA VAL A 105 -9.77 8.10 4.83
C VAL A 105 -9.85 8.20 6.35
N CYS A 106 -10.93 7.72 6.94
CA CYS A 106 -11.12 7.76 8.40
C CYS A 106 -10.97 9.17 9.01
N ASN A 107 -11.55 10.17 8.34
CA ASN A 107 -11.52 11.60 8.71
C ASN A 107 -10.17 12.33 8.62
N VAL A 108 -9.12 11.69 8.11
CA VAL A 108 -7.78 12.28 7.92
C VAL A 108 -7.46 12.40 6.42
N ALA A 109 -6.69 13.42 6.05
CA ALA A 109 -6.12 13.53 4.71
C ALA A 109 -5.10 12.41 4.51
N ALA A 110 -5.41 11.43 3.65
CA ALA A 110 -4.55 10.30 3.35
C ALA A 110 -4.65 9.95 1.85
N GLY A 111 -3.98 8.88 1.42
CA GLY A 111 -3.98 8.50 0.01
C GLY A 111 -3.29 9.57 -0.83
N SER A 112 -3.84 9.87 -1.99
CA SER A 112 -3.23 10.82 -2.94
C SER A 112 -3.24 12.29 -2.48
N ALA A 113 -3.90 12.59 -1.36
CA ALA A 113 -3.78 13.90 -0.71
C ALA A 113 -2.40 14.17 -0.11
N LEU A 114 -1.65 13.11 0.22
CA LEU A 114 -0.29 13.19 0.76
C LEU A 114 0.71 13.68 -0.29
N LEU A 115 0.41 13.52 -1.59
CA LEU A 115 1.34 13.89 -2.67
C LEU A 115 1.61 15.40 -2.75
N ARG A 116 0.89 16.25 -2.00
CA ARG A 116 1.20 17.69 -1.88
C ARG A 116 2.30 18.01 -0.87
N ASP A 117 2.65 17.05 -0.01
CA ASP A 117 3.58 17.23 1.10
C ASP A 117 4.68 16.16 1.01
N GLU A 118 5.66 16.43 0.15
CA GLU A 118 6.80 15.53 -0.09
C GLU A 118 7.61 15.24 1.19
N PRO A 119 7.87 16.22 2.08
CA PRO A 119 8.49 15.94 3.38
C PRO A 119 7.71 14.93 4.21
N LEU A 120 6.38 15.08 4.30
CA LEU A 120 5.54 14.11 5.02
C LEU A 120 5.55 12.74 4.35
N VAL A 121 5.51 12.68 3.02
CA VAL A 121 5.66 11.43 2.27
C VAL A 121 6.95 10.74 2.69
N GLN A 122 8.09 11.43 2.60
CA GLN A 122 9.38 10.86 2.99
C GLN A 122 9.37 10.31 4.42
N GLN A 123 8.87 11.09 5.38
CA GLN A 123 8.77 10.66 6.78
C GLN A 123 7.95 9.38 6.94
N ILE A 124 6.83 9.23 6.21
CA ILE A 124 6.00 8.03 6.24
C ILE A 124 6.76 6.84 5.64
N LEU A 125 7.39 7.01 4.48
CA LEU A 125 8.08 5.92 3.80
C LEU A 125 9.23 5.38 4.66
N GLU A 126 10.07 6.27 5.18
CA GLU A 126 11.19 5.91 6.05
C GLU A 126 10.70 5.25 7.34
N ALA A 127 9.66 5.79 7.98
CA ALA A 127 9.11 5.20 9.20
C ALA A 127 8.57 3.78 8.97
N VAL A 128 7.89 3.53 7.86
CA VAL A 128 7.34 2.20 7.55
C VAL A 128 8.46 1.22 7.19
N VAL A 129 9.42 1.61 6.36
CA VAL A 129 10.56 0.76 5.98
C VAL A 129 11.37 0.37 7.21
N GLN A 130 11.74 1.34 8.05
CA GLN A 130 12.48 1.06 9.28
C GLN A 130 11.69 0.16 10.25
N ALA A 131 10.36 0.31 10.31
CA ALA A 131 9.53 -0.46 11.22
C ALA A 131 9.47 -1.96 10.91
N VAL A 132 9.68 -2.37 9.65
CA VAL A 132 9.63 -3.77 9.21
C VAL A 132 11.00 -4.34 8.83
N GLY A 133 12.06 -3.59 9.13
CA GLY A 133 13.46 -3.97 8.95
C GLY A 133 14.06 -3.51 7.63
N VAL A 134 15.40 -3.56 7.57
CA VAL A 134 16.20 -3.25 6.37
C VAL A 134 17.19 -4.40 6.16
N GLY A 135 17.39 -4.80 4.89
CA GLY A 135 18.31 -5.88 4.53
C GLY A 135 17.62 -7.03 3.78
N PRO A 136 18.34 -8.15 3.56
CA PRO A 136 17.87 -9.25 2.72
C PRO A 136 16.65 -10.00 3.29
N ASP A 137 16.51 -10.02 4.61
CA ASP A 137 15.44 -10.73 5.32
C ASP A 137 14.28 -9.81 5.72
N ALA A 138 14.36 -8.52 5.39
CA ALA A 138 13.31 -7.56 5.71
C ALA A 138 12.04 -7.81 4.89
N VAL A 139 10.88 -7.51 5.49
CA VAL A 139 9.62 -7.48 4.76
C VAL A 139 9.68 -6.31 3.77
N PRO A 140 9.61 -6.53 2.45
CA PRO A 140 9.68 -5.45 1.49
C PRO A 140 8.45 -4.55 1.62
N VAL A 141 8.70 -3.24 1.51
CA VAL A 141 7.67 -2.21 1.49
C VAL A 141 7.52 -1.71 0.05
N THR A 142 6.27 -1.57 -0.38
CA THR A 142 5.88 -1.13 -1.72
C THR A 142 5.00 0.11 -1.60
N LEU A 143 4.94 0.92 -2.66
CA LEU A 143 4.18 2.17 -2.66
C LEU A 143 3.26 2.22 -3.87
N LYS A 144 2.00 2.62 -3.65
CA LYS A 144 1.04 2.88 -4.73
C LYS A 144 0.63 4.35 -4.75
N ILE A 145 0.91 5.05 -5.85
CA ILE A 145 0.64 6.48 -6.04
C ILE A 145 -0.28 6.78 -7.22
N ARG A 146 -0.55 8.07 -7.40
CA ARG A 146 -1.08 8.72 -8.61
C ARG A 146 -0.01 9.61 -9.25
N THR A 147 -0.29 10.20 -10.41
CA THR A 147 0.70 11.07 -11.09
C THR A 147 1.00 12.39 -10.36
N GLY A 148 0.15 12.77 -9.41
CA GLY A 148 0.23 14.00 -8.63
C GLY A 148 -1.12 14.41 -8.05
N TRP A 149 -1.20 15.62 -7.53
CA TRP A 149 -2.42 16.15 -6.93
C TRP A 149 -3.45 16.60 -7.97
N ASP A 150 -3.03 17.33 -8.99
CA ASP A 150 -3.84 17.75 -10.13
C ASP A 150 -2.98 17.85 -11.40
N ARG A 151 -3.55 18.38 -12.49
CA ARG A 151 -2.86 18.42 -13.79
C ARG A 151 -1.68 19.39 -13.83
N GLU A 152 -1.73 20.45 -13.03
CA GLU A 152 -0.67 21.47 -12.91
C GLU A 152 0.40 21.03 -11.90
N HIS A 153 0.01 20.21 -10.92
CA HIS A 153 0.86 19.75 -9.83
C HIS A 153 1.14 18.24 -9.92
N LYS A 154 1.97 17.85 -10.90
CA LYS A 154 2.46 16.47 -11.08
C LYS A 154 3.88 16.31 -10.55
N ASN A 155 4.04 15.53 -9.49
CA ASN A 155 5.33 15.26 -8.84
C ASN A 155 5.65 13.76 -8.70
N ALA A 156 5.01 12.88 -9.47
CA ALA A 156 5.23 11.44 -9.36
C ALA A 156 6.69 11.00 -9.58
N ILE A 157 7.47 11.74 -10.38
CA ILE A 157 8.90 11.44 -10.57
C ILE A 157 9.69 11.76 -9.29
N ASP A 158 9.41 12.88 -8.64
CA ASP A 158 10.08 13.25 -7.39
C ASP A 158 9.69 12.31 -6.25
N ILE A 159 8.40 11.94 -6.17
CA ILE A 159 7.92 10.89 -5.26
C ILE A 159 8.58 9.53 -5.55
N ALA A 160 8.83 9.19 -6.83
CA ALA A 160 9.51 7.95 -7.19
C ALA A 160 10.97 7.93 -6.71
N ARG A 161 11.70 9.04 -6.87
CA ARG A 161 13.07 9.20 -6.37
C ARG A 161 13.12 9.16 -4.84
N LEU A 162 12.15 9.79 -4.17
CA LEU A 162 12.01 9.72 -2.72
C LEU A 162 11.76 8.29 -2.26
N ALA A 163 10.83 7.59 -2.91
CA ALA A 163 10.50 6.20 -2.59
C ALA A 163 11.71 5.28 -2.73
N GLU A 164 12.47 5.40 -3.82
CA GLU A 164 13.71 4.64 -4.02
C GLU A 164 14.72 4.91 -2.90
N LYS A 165 14.98 6.20 -2.58
CA LYS A 165 15.89 6.59 -1.49
C LYS A 165 15.44 6.09 -0.11
N SER A 166 14.14 6.05 0.14
CA SER A 166 13.56 5.55 1.40
C SER A 166 13.54 4.02 1.50
N GLY A 167 13.92 3.28 0.45
CA GLY A 167 14.01 1.82 0.47
C GLY A 167 12.75 1.08 -0.02
N ILE A 168 11.86 1.76 -0.75
CA ILE A 168 10.69 1.12 -1.36
C ILE A 168 11.12 0.14 -2.45
N SER A 169 10.63 -1.09 -2.36
CA SER A 169 11.00 -2.21 -3.24
C SER A 169 10.23 -2.25 -4.56
N MET A 170 9.08 -1.58 -4.64
CA MET A 170 8.27 -1.47 -5.87
C MET A 170 7.37 -0.24 -5.80
N LEU A 171 7.28 0.49 -6.90
CA LEU A 171 6.36 1.60 -7.09
C LEU A 171 5.27 1.23 -8.11
N THR A 172 4.00 1.41 -7.73
CA THR A 172 2.85 1.31 -8.64
C THR A 172 2.25 2.68 -8.88
N VAL A 173 2.10 3.09 -10.13
CA VAL A 173 1.53 4.40 -10.49
C VAL A 173 0.18 4.21 -11.18
N HIS A 174 -0.88 4.79 -10.61
CA HIS A 174 -2.11 5.04 -11.38
C HIS A 174 -1.89 6.29 -12.22
N GLY A 175 -1.93 6.16 -13.55
CA GLY A 175 -1.68 7.21 -14.55
C GLY A 175 -2.68 8.37 -14.60
N ARG A 176 -3.28 8.75 -13.46
CA ARG A 176 -4.17 9.90 -13.30
C ARG A 176 -3.75 10.71 -12.08
N THR A 177 -4.10 11.99 -12.06
CA THR A 177 -3.91 12.85 -10.90
C THR A 177 -4.99 12.56 -9.86
N LYS A 178 -4.84 13.02 -8.62
CA LYS A 178 -5.92 12.93 -7.62
C LYS A 178 -7.19 13.62 -8.12
N ALA A 179 -7.06 14.82 -8.70
CA ALA A 179 -8.18 15.64 -9.17
C ALA A 179 -8.98 14.99 -10.30
N ASP A 180 -8.34 14.19 -11.16
CA ASP A 180 -9.04 13.47 -12.23
C ASP A 180 -10.03 12.42 -11.69
N LEU A 181 -9.92 11.99 -10.42
CA LEU A 181 -10.71 10.88 -9.86
C LEU A 181 -10.62 9.62 -10.77
N TYR A 182 -11.71 9.26 -11.43
CA TYR A 182 -11.78 8.18 -12.42
C TYR A 182 -12.11 8.72 -13.83
N HIS A 183 -12.11 10.03 -14.01
CA HIS A 183 -12.34 10.72 -15.27
C HIS A 183 -11.03 10.85 -16.08
N GLY A 184 -11.18 11.21 -17.36
CA GLY A 184 -10.10 11.48 -18.30
C GLY A 184 -9.96 12.97 -18.57
#